data_AF-A0A7S1Z0M1-F1
#
_entry.id   AF-A0A7S1Z0M1-F1
#
_cell.length_a   1.000
_cell.length_b   1.000
_cell.length_c   1.000
_cell.angle_alpha   90.00
_cell.angle_beta   90.00
_cell.angle_gamma   90.00
#
_symmetry.space_group_name_H-M   'P 1'
#
loop_
_entity.id
_entity.type
_entity.pdbx_description
1 polymer ?
#
loop_
_entity_poly.entity_id
_entity_poly.type
_entity_poly.pdbx_seq_one_letter_code
_entity_poly.pdbx_strand_id
1 'polypeptide(L)'
;GVDSGHVRVFGFNDRNDDWTQLGSDIDGEAARDQSGSSISLSSDGYRIAIAARRNDGNGADSGHVRIYGFDGGSGEWSQIGGDINGESRRDQSGAHVSLSGDG
;
A
#
# COMPACT_ATOMS: atom_id res chain seq x y z
N GLY A 1 -14.56 -4.48 1.76
CA GLY A 1 -15.51 -4.90 2.82
C GLY A 1 -15.50 -3.88 3.94
N VAL A 2 -16.37 -3.99 4.95
CA VAL A 2 -16.32 -3.06 6.10
C VAL A 2 -14.95 -3.23 6.79
N ASP A 3 -14.13 -2.18 6.77
CA ASP A 3 -12.78 -2.08 7.37
C ASP A 3 -11.62 -2.84 6.69
N SER A 4 -11.69 -3.18 5.40
CA SER A 4 -10.49 -3.70 4.70
C SER A 4 -9.39 -2.65 4.52
N GLY A 5 -9.77 -1.37 4.54
CA GLY A 5 -8.91 -0.25 4.16
C GLY A 5 -8.83 -0.10 2.64
N HIS A 6 -8.67 1.14 2.17
CA HIS A 6 -8.39 1.44 0.77
C HIS A 6 -7.31 2.53 0.72
N VAL A 7 -6.40 2.44 -0.23
CA VAL A 7 -5.37 3.46 -0.48
C VAL A 7 -5.65 4.11 -1.81
N ARG A 8 -5.63 5.45 -1.82
CA ARG A 8 -5.72 6.27 -3.03
C ARG A 8 -4.48 7.12 -3.14
N VAL A 9 -3.90 7.17 -4.33
CA VAL A 9 -2.74 8.01 -4.64
C VAL A 9 -3.21 9.18 -5.48
N PHE A 10 -2.78 10.40 -5.13
CA PHE A 10 -3.13 11.61 -5.86
C PHE A 10 -1.87 12.31 -6.34
N GLY A 11 -1.91 12.83 -7.56
CA GLY A 11 -0.92 13.72 -8.14
C GLY A 11 -1.42 15.15 -8.13
N PHE A 12 -0.58 16.08 -7.66
CA PHE A 12 -0.88 17.50 -7.70
C PHE A 12 -0.56 18.08 -9.08
N ASN A 13 -1.50 18.86 -9.63
CA ASN A 13 -1.33 19.58 -10.88
C ASN A 13 -1.21 21.08 -10.58
N ASP A 14 0.01 21.61 -10.75
CA ASP A 14 0.37 23.00 -10.46
C ASP A 14 -0.28 24.02 -11.41
N ARG A 15 -0.71 23.57 -12.60
CA ARG A 15 -1.32 24.45 -13.61
C ARG A 15 -2.73 24.87 -13.25
N ASN A 16 -3.45 24.03 -12.51
CA ASN A 16 -4.84 24.27 -12.13
C ASN A 16 -5.08 24.18 -10.61
N ASP A 17 -4.02 24.05 -9.80
CA ASP A 17 -4.05 23.98 -8.34
C ASP A 17 -5.00 22.88 -7.82
N ASP A 18 -4.90 21.69 -8.42
CA ASP A 18 -5.84 20.60 -8.16
C ASP A 18 -5.14 19.25 -7.93
N TRP A 19 -5.80 18.36 -7.19
CA TRP A 19 -5.35 17.00 -6.92
C TRP A 19 -6.15 16.01 -7.75
N THR A 20 -5.47 15.29 -8.66
CA THR A 20 -6.10 14.25 -9.48
C THR A 20 -5.67 12.88 -8.98
N GLN A 21 -6.62 11.95 -8.87
CA GLN A 21 -6.29 10.58 -8.50
C GLN A 21 -5.46 9.90 -9.59
N LEU A 22 -4.38 9.22 -9.19
CA LEU A 22 -3.54 8.42 -10.06
C LEU A 22 -3.95 6.96 -9.95
N GLY A 23 -4.65 6.48 -10.98
CA GLY A 23 -5.13 5.10 -11.09
C GLY A 23 -6.28 4.74 -10.17
N SER A 24 -6.67 3.46 -10.25
CA SER A 24 -7.74 2.89 -9.44
C SER A 24 -7.37 2.82 -7.95
N ASP A 25 -8.38 2.70 -7.09
CA ASP A 25 -8.20 2.46 -5.66
C ASP A 25 -7.43 1.14 -5.43
N ILE A 26 -6.51 1.15 -4.47
CA ILE A 26 -5.81 -0.07 -4.02
C ILE A 26 -6.56 -0.60 -2.79
N ASP A 27 -7.39 -1.60 -3.01
CA ASP A 27 -8.22 -2.20 -1.95
C ASP A 27 -7.44 -3.17 -1.05
N GLY A 28 -7.72 -3.11 0.25
CA GLY A 28 -7.30 -4.12 1.22
C GLY A 28 -8.00 -5.47 1.00
N GLU A 29 -7.34 -6.55 1.39
CA GLU A 29 -7.77 -7.93 1.04
C GLU A 29 -8.95 -8.41 1.87
N ALA A 30 -8.88 -8.32 3.20
CA ALA A 30 -9.93 -8.75 4.09
C ALA A 30 -10.36 -7.65 5.06
N ALA A 31 -11.60 -7.75 5.52
CA ALA A 31 -12.15 -6.84 6.53
C ALA A 31 -11.30 -6.91 7.82
N ARG A 32 -10.94 -5.74 8.36
CA ARG A 32 -10.18 -5.53 9.61
C ARG A 32 -8.66 -5.75 9.53
N ASP A 33 -8.12 -6.02 8.35
CA ASP A 33 -6.66 -6.11 8.13
C ASP A 33 -5.94 -4.77 8.31
N GLN A 34 -6.71 -3.66 8.25
CA GLN A 34 -6.19 -2.29 8.38
C GLN A 34 -5.15 -1.97 7.29
N SER A 35 -5.43 -2.35 6.05
CA SER A 35 -4.61 -1.94 4.89
C SER A 35 -4.52 -0.41 4.84
N GLY A 36 -3.31 0.11 4.61
CA GLY A 36 -3.02 1.54 4.70
C GLY A 36 -2.71 2.03 6.11
N SER A 37 -2.47 1.13 7.08
CA SER A 37 -2.03 1.49 8.43
C SER A 37 -0.67 2.20 8.46
N SER A 38 0.18 1.91 7.48
CA SER A 38 1.41 2.66 7.19
C SER A 38 1.66 2.62 5.67
N ILE A 39 2.14 3.74 5.12
CA ILE A 39 2.34 3.94 3.69
C ILE A 39 3.68 4.63 3.48
N SER A 40 4.41 4.22 2.45
CA SER A 40 5.58 4.94 1.95
C SER A 40 5.56 4.98 0.43
N LEU A 41 5.90 6.13 -0.14
CA LEU A 41 5.96 6.38 -1.58
C LEU A 41 7.41 6.66 -1.96
N SER A 42 7.88 6.07 -3.06
CA SER A 42 9.21 6.35 -3.62
C SER A 42 9.30 7.80 -4.09
N SER A 43 10.52 8.33 -4.21
CA SER A 43 10.73 9.74 -4.58
C SER A 43 10.24 10.06 -6.00
N ASP A 44 10.26 9.06 -6.89
CA ASP A 44 9.76 9.17 -8.26
C ASP A 44 8.23 9.00 -8.35
N GLY A 45 7.57 8.62 -7.25
CA GLY A 45 6.13 8.43 -7.19
C GLY A 45 5.61 7.15 -7.86
N TYR A 46 6.49 6.28 -8.38
CA TYR A 46 6.08 5.09 -9.13
C TYR A 46 6.02 3.82 -8.29
N ARG A 47 6.48 3.83 -7.03
CA ARG A 47 6.33 2.71 -6.09
C ARG A 47 5.71 3.14 -4.79
N ILE A 48 4.80 2.32 -4.29
CA ILE A 48 4.17 2.51 -2.99
C ILE A 48 4.22 1.21 -2.18
N ALA A 49 4.67 1.31 -0.93
CA ALA A 49 4.59 0.26 0.06
C ALA A 49 3.36 0.51 0.94
N ILE A 50 2.48 -0.48 1.05
CA ILE A 50 1.25 -0.41 1.84
C ILE A 50 1.28 -1.53 2.86
N ALA A 51 1.20 -1.17 4.13
CA ALA A 51 1.17 -2.14 5.21
C ALA A 51 -0.23 -2.35 5.79
N ALA A 52 -0.53 -3.58 6.15
CA ALA A 52 -1.73 -3.99 6.86
C ALA A 52 -1.33 -4.77 8.11
N ARG A 53 -1.09 -4.06 9.22
CA ARG A 53 -0.54 -4.62 10.46
C ARG A 53 -1.36 -5.73 11.13
N ARG A 54 -2.62 -5.92 10.71
CA ARG A 54 -3.54 -6.94 11.25
C ARG A 54 -3.83 -8.05 10.26
N ASN A 55 -3.14 -8.10 9.12
CA ASN A 55 -3.35 -9.16 8.17
C ASN A 55 -2.92 -10.53 8.75
N ASP A 56 -3.68 -11.56 8.38
CA ASP A 56 -3.57 -12.91 8.94
C ASP A 56 -2.77 -13.88 8.06
N GLY A 57 -2.11 -13.40 7.00
CA GLY A 57 -1.48 -14.19 5.93
C GLY A 57 -0.52 -15.28 6.42
N ASN A 58 0.16 -15.06 7.55
CA ASN A 58 1.04 -16.06 8.19
C ASN A 58 0.69 -16.32 9.67
N GLY A 59 -0.56 -16.05 10.05
CA GLY A 59 -1.08 -16.20 11.41
C GLY A 59 -1.81 -14.94 11.91
N ALA A 60 -2.67 -15.11 12.92
CA ALA A 60 -3.49 -14.03 13.48
C ALA A 60 -2.66 -12.77 13.81
N ASP A 61 -3.04 -11.63 13.23
CA ASP A 61 -2.39 -10.32 13.33
C ASP A 61 -0.86 -10.39 13.05
N SER A 62 -0.43 -11.23 12.10
CA SER A 62 0.98 -11.34 11.70
C SER A 62 1.45 -10.08 10.97
N GLY A 63 0.52 -9.43 10.25
CA GLY A 63 0.77 -8.26 9.44
C GLY A 63 1.46 -8.60 8.13
N HIS A 64 1.23 -7.78 7.10
CA HIS A 64 1.94 -7.86 5.84
C HIS A 64 2.19 -6.49 5.21
N VAL A 65 3.10 -6.48 4.24
CA VAL A 65 3.39 -5.33 3.38
C VAL A 65 3.27 -5.76 1.93
N ARG A 66 2.59 -4.94 1.13
CA ARG A 66 2.48 -5.09 -0.32
C ARG A 66 3.12 -3.91 -1.02
N ILE A 67 3.87 -4.19 -2.08
CA ILE A 67 4.50 -3.19 -2.93
C ILE A 67 3.71 -3.09 -4.23
N TYR A 68 3.30 -1.90 -4.61
CA TYR A 68 2.67 -1.63 -5.90
C TYR A 68 3.55 -0.74 -6.75
N GLY A 69 3.53 -0.99 -8.06
CA GLY A 69 4.10 -0.13 -9.09
C GLY A 69 3.01 0.53 -9.91
N PHE A 70 3.20 1.82 -10.21
CA PHE A 70 2.35 2.55 -11.13
C PHE A 70 2.91 2.45 -12.55
N ASP A 71 2.09 1.98 -13.48
CA ASP A 71 2.41 2.03 -14.90
C ASP A 71 1.80 3.29 -15.51
N GLY A 72 2.65 4.28 -15.82
CA GLY A 72 2.20 5.53 -16.44
C GLY A 72 1.62 5.37 -17.86
N GLY A 73 1.85 4.23 -18.52
CA GLY A 73 1.25 3.93 -19.83
C GLY A 73 -0.21 3.50 -19.73
N SER A 74 -0.54 2.66 -18.74
CA SER A 74 -1.91 2.21 -18.48
C SER A 74 -2.66 3.09 -17.48
N GLY A 75 -1.94 3.83 -16.64
CA GLY A 75 -2.50 4.62 -15.55
C GLY A 75 -2.95 3.78 -14.36
N GLU A 76 -2.42 2.57 -14.19
CA GLU A 76 -2.88 1.62 -13.17
C GLU A 76 -1.79 1.24 -12.16
N TRP A 77 -2.21 0.91 -10.94
CA TRP A 77 -1.36 0.32 -9.91
C TRP A 77 -1.46 -1.20 -9.97
N SER A 78 -0.31 -1.87 -9.96
CA SER A 78 -0.23 -3.32 -9.90
C SER A 78 0.75 -3.76 -8.83
N GLN A 79 0.42 -4.84 -8.11
CA GLN A 79 1.33 -5.39 -7.11
C GLN A 79 2.58 -5.97 -7.80
N ILE A 80 3.75 -5.64 -7.27
CA ILE A 80 5.03 -6.16 -7.75
C ILE A 80 5.52 -7.22 -6.76
N GLY A 81 5.59 -8.46 -7.24
CA GLY A 81 6.02 -9.60 -6.42
C GLY A 81 4.92 -10.13 -5.51
N GLY A 82 5.30 -11.05 -4.61
CA GLY A 82 4.41 -11.60 -3.59
C GLY A 82 4.32 -10.71 -2.35
N ASP A 83 3.44 -11.07 -1.43
CA ASP A 83 3.31 -10.38 -0.15
C ASP A 83 4.55 -10.58 0.72
N ILE A 84 4.93 -9.52 1.45
CA ILE A 84 5.97 -9.58 2.47
C ILE A 84 5.26 -9.77 3.81
N ASN A 85 5.13 -11.02 4.24
CA ASN A 85 4.41 -11.40 5.46
C ASN A 85 5.29 -11.32 6.70
N GLY A 86 4.69 -10.98 7.84
CA GLY A 86 5.32 -11.14 9.15
C GLY A 86 5.65 -12.60 9.47
N GLU A 87 6.63 -12.80 10.32
CA GLU A 87 7.20 -14.13 10.58
C GLU A 87 6.42 -14.91 11.66
N SER A 88 5.50 -14.27 12.41
CA SER A 88 4.78 -14.90 13.53
C SER A 88 3.44 -14.24 13.89
N ARG A 89 2.59 -14.96 14.67
CA ARG A 89 1.34 -14.39 15.24
C ARG A 89 1.64 -13.18 16.11
N ARG A 90 0.88 -12.10 15.95
CA ARG A 90 1.04 -10.82 16.66
C ARG A 90 2.41 -10.15 16.48
N ASP A 91 3.15 -10.55 15.46
CA ASP A 91 4.41 -9.88 15.11
C ASP A 91 4.16 -8.44 14.67
N GLN A 92 2.96 -8.15 14.12
CA GLN A 92 2.53 -6.83 13.66
C GLN A 92 3.53 -6.21 12.66
N SER A 93 4.23 -7.08 11.91
CA SER A 93 5.17 -6.66 10.87
C SER A 93 4.43 -5.77 9.86
N GLY A 94 5.09 -4.70 9.42
CA GLY A 94 4.43 -3.62 8.67
C GLY A 94 3.75 -2.55 9.54
N ALA A 95 3.91 -2.56 10.87
CA ALA A 95 3.41 -1.46 11.73
C ALA A 95 3.90 -0.07 11.28
N HIS A 96 5.11 0.00 10.72
CA HIS A 96 5.67 1.16 10.05
C HIS A 96 6.50 0.71 8.84
N VAL A 97 6.24 1.30 7.68
CA VAL A 97 7.04 1.08 6.46
C VAL A 97 7.66 2.39 5.98
N SER A 98 8.91 2.32 5.54
CA SER A 98 9.59 3.40 4.82
C SER A 98 10.33 2.77 3.63
N LEU A 99 10.07 3.26 2.43
CA LEU A 99 10.91 3.04 1.27
C LEU A 99 12.12 3.98 1.34
N SER A 100 13.25 3.55 0.79
CA SER A 100 14.38 4.43 0.50
C SER A 100 14.03 5.32 -0.71
N GLY A 101 14.76 6.42 -0.89
CA GLY A 101 14.45 7.40 -1.95
C GLY A 101 14.46 6.81 -3.36
N ASP A 102 15.18 5.73 -3.59
CA ASP A 102 15.25 5.00 -4.87
C ASP A 102 14.19 3.92 -5.08
N GLY A 103 13.37 3.62 -4.04
CA GLY A 103 12.26 2.67 -4.14
C GLY A 103 12.67 1.21 -4.01
#